data_AF-A0A7S3H9Y2-F1
#
_entry.id   AF-A0A7S3H9Y2-F1
#
_cell.length_a   1.000
_cell.length_b   1.000
_cell.length_c   1.000
_cell.angle_alpha   90.00
_cell.angle_beta   90.00
_cell.angle_gamma   90.00
#
_symmetry.space_group_name_H-M   'P 1'
#
loop_
_entity.id
_entity.type
_entity.pdbx_description
1 polymer ?
#
loop_
_entity_poly.entity_id
_entity_poly.type
_entity_poly.pdbx_seq_one_letter_code
_entity_poly.pdbx_strand_id
1 'polypeptide(L)'
;KQQEQSIADSDKAIEQMEGLLETLAAEIKALQEGIKALDKSVTEATEQRKEENEEFKALMAADSMAKEVLGWAKNRLNKFYNPKLYTAPPKRELSEEESITVNMGGTLAPTPAPAGIAGTGIGAFVQIRAHSQSNKVAPPPPPETFGPYTKKGGETNGVIAMIDLLVKD
;
A
#
# COMPACT_ATOMS: atom_id res chain seq x y z
N LYS A 1 -59.68 -61.52 0.66
CA LYS A 1 -58.36 -61.92 0.11
C LYS A 1 -57.73 -60.90 -0.82
N GLN A 2 -58.26 -60.62 -2.02
CA GLN A 2 -57.58 -59.68 -2.94
C GLN A 2 -57.59 -58.22 -2.45
N GLN A 3 -58.70 -57.77 -1.85
CA GLN A 3 -58.76 -56.46 -1.18
C GLN A 3 -57.81 -56.37 0.02
N GLU A 4 -57.71 -57.42 0.84
CA GLU A 4 -56.80 -57.45 2.00
C GLU A 4 -55.32 -57.38 1.57
N GLN A 5 -54.96 -58.03 0.46
CA GLN A 5 -53.62 -57.92 -0.11
C GLN A 5 -53.34 -56.50 -0.63
N SER A 6 -54.29 -55.91 -1.36
CA SER A 6 -54.15 -54.53 -1.87
C SER A 6 -54.02 -53.49 -0.76
N ILE A 7 -54.72 -53.69 0.36
CA ILE A 7 -54.59 -52.84 1.55
C ILE A 7 -53.18 -53.01 2.14
N ALA A 8 -52.73 -54.25 2.35
CA ALA A 8 -51.40 -54.51 2.90
C ALA A 8 -50.25 -53.96 2.04
N ASP A 9 -50.38 -53.99 0.71
CA ASP A 9 -49.40 -53.39 -0.20
C ASP A 9 -49.42 -51.85 -0.14
N SER A 10 -50.61 -51.26 0.04
CA SER A 10 -50.77 -49.81 0.20
C SER A 10 -50.18 -49.33 1.53
N ASP A 11 -50.39 -50.07 2.61
CA ASP A 11 -49.81 -49.77 3.93
C ASP A 11 -48.28 -49.79 3.88
N LYS A 12 -47.68 -50.80 3.24
CA LYS A 12 -46.22 -50.85 3.03
C LYS A 12 -45.70 -49.68 2.19
N ALA A 13 -46.44 -49.28 1.16
CA ALA A 13 -46.06 -48.14 0.33
C ALA A 13 -46.12 -46.83 1.13
N ILE A 14 -47.11 -46.68 2.01
CA ILE A 14 -47.23 -45.54 2.91
C ILE A 14 -46.04 -45.51 3.88
N GLU A 15 -45.71 -46.62 4.55
CA GLU A 15 -44.55 -46.69 5.45
C GLU A 15 -43.23 -46.33 4.74
N GLN A 16 -43.04 -46.79 3.51
CA GLN A 16 -41.88 -46.43 2.70
C GLN A 16 -41.84 -44.93 2.35
N MET A 17 -42.98 -44.36 1.95
CA MET A 17 -43.08 -42.93 1.64
C MET A 17 -42.87 -42.06 2.86
N GLU A 18 -43.37 -42.46 4.04
CA GLU A 18 -43.14 -41.76 5.30
C GLU A 18 -41.65 -41.72 5.66
N GLY A 19 -40.93 -42.83 5.51
CA GLY A 19 -39.48 -42.86 5.73
C GLY A 19 -38.68 -41.98 4.74
N LEU A 20 -39.11 -41.93 3.47
CA LEU A 20 -38.52 -41.02 2.48
C LEU A 20 -38.81 -39.55 2.81
N LEU A 21 -40.02 -39.23 3.27
CA LEU A 21 -40.40 -37.88 3.70
C LEU A 21 -39.56 -37.42 4.90
N GLU A 22 -39.32 -38.30 5.87
CA GLU A 22 -38.46 -37.99 7.02
C GLU A 22 -37.02 -37.72 6.58
N THR A 23 -36.49 -38.56 5.69
CA THR A 23 -35.13 -38.38 5.12
C THR A 23 -35.02 -37.06 4.37
N LEU A 24 -35.98 -36.76 3.48
CA LEU A 24 -35.98 -35.53 2.70
C LEU A 24 -36.13 -34.29 3.59
N ALA A 25 -36.94 -34.36 4.65
CA ALA A 25 -37.06 -33.28 5.62
C ALA A 25 -35.74 -33.01 6.36
N ALA A 26 -35.01 -34.05 6.73
CA ALA A 26 -33.70 -33.94 7.35
C ALA A 26 -32.67 -33.31 6.39
N GLU A 27 -32.64 -33.74 5.13
CA GLU A 27 -31.76 -33.19 4.09
C GLU A 27 -32.05 -31.72 3.79
N ILE A 28 -33.33 -31.33 3.68
CA ILE A 28 -33.74 -29.94 3.47
C ILE A 28 -33.25 -29.07 4.62
N LYS A 29 -33.39 -29.54 5.87
CA LYS A 29 -32.92 -28.81 7.04
C LYS A 29 -31.40 -28.65 7.01
N ALA A 30 -30.66 -29.72 6.70
CA ALA A 30 -29.21 -29.69 6.58
C ALA A 30 -28.74 -28.72 5.47
N LEU A 31 -29.41 -28.72 4.31
CA LEU A 31 -29.13 -27.78 3.22
C LEU A 31 -29.42 -26.33 3.60
N GLN A 32 -30.51 -26.07 4.31
CA GLN A 32 -30.84 -24.73 4.81
C GLN A 32 -29.77 -24.21 5.79
N GLU A 33 -29.26 -25.07 6.67
CA GLU A 33 -28.16 -24.73 7.57
C GLU A 33 -26.86 -24.50 6.78
N GLY A 34 -26.56 -25.35 5.79
CA GLY A 34 -25.41 -25.20 4.91
C GLY A 34 -25.41 -23.90 4.09
N ILE A 35 -26.56 -23.50 3.55
CA ILE A 35 -26.71 -22.25 2.79
C ILE A 35 -26.47 -21.04 3.71
N LYS A 36 -27.05 -21.03 4.92
CA LYS A 36 -26.82 -19.94 5.89
C LYS A 36 -25.35 -19.82 6.28
N ALA A 37 -24.67 -20.95 6.47
CA ALA A 37 -23.24 -20.97 6.75
C ALA A 37 -22.42 -20.47 5.56
N LEU A 38 -22.79 -20.86 4.35
CA LEU A 38 -22.15 -20.41 3.11
C LEU A 38 -22.31 -18.90 2.91
N ASP A 39 -23.53 -18.37 3.08
CA ASP A 39 -23.82 -16.94 2.94
C ASP A 39 -22.93 -16.11 3.87
N LYS A 40 -22.81 -16.55 5.13
CA LYS A 40 -21.91 -15.92 6.12
C LYS A 40 -20.43 -15.99 5.70
N SER A 41 -19.96 -17.15 5.25
CA SER A 41 -18.56 -17.31 4.83
C SER A 41 -18.24 -16.44 3.61
N VAL A 42 -19.17 -16.31 2.66
CA VAL A 42 -19.01 -15.47 1.47
C VAL A 42 -18.96 -13.98 1.83
N THR A 43 -19.77 -13.52 2.80
CA THR A 43 -19.70 -12.13 3.27
C THR A 43 -18.38 -11.84 3.94
N GLU A 44 -17.95 -12.67 4.90
CA GLU A 44 -16.71 -12.49 5.66
C GLU A 44 -15.49 -12.51 4.72
N ALA A 45 -15.42 -13.49 3.81
CA ALA A 45 -14.33 -13.58 2.84
C ALA A 45 -14.30 -12.38 1.87
N THR A 46 -15.45 -11.76 1.60
CA THR A 46 -15.52 -10.59 0.72
C THR A 46 -15.08 -9.32 1.42
N GLU A 47 -15.41 -9.17 2.71
CA GLU A 47 -14.90 -8.07 3.54
C GLU A 47 -13.38 -8.18 3.70
N GLN A 48 -12.88 -9.35 4.09
CA GLN A 48 -11.43 -9.60 4.22
C GLN A 48 -10.68 -9.29 2.92
N ARG A 49 -11.17 -9.77 1.77
CA ARG A 49 -10.53 -9.49 0.47
C ARG A 49 -10.50 -8.00 0.13
N LYS A 50 -11.50 -7.21 0.54
CA LYS A 50 -11.50 -5.77 0.31
C LYS A 50 -10.49 -5.08 1.21
N GLU A 51 -10.46 -5.42 2.49
CA GLU A 51 -9.52 -4.87 3.47
C GLU A 51 -8.07 -5.16 3.06
N GLU A 52 -7.74 -6.42 2.79
CA GLU A 52 -6.40 -6.82 2.34
C GLU A 52 -6.00 -6.16 1.01
N ASN A 53 -6.95 -5.96 0.09
CA ASN A 53 -6.65 -5.30 -1.18
C ASN A 53 -6.34 -3.81 -1.01
N GLU A 54 -7.09 -3.11 -0.14
CA GLU A 54 -6.83 -1.70 0.15
C GLU A 54 -5.50 -1.53 0.90
N GLU A 55 -5.21 -2.38 1.87
CA GLU A 55 -3.91 -2.39 2.57
C GLU A 55 -2.75 -2.68 1.61
N PHE A 56 -2.90 -3.67 0.72
CA PHE A 56 -1.88 -4.01 -0.27
C PHE A 56 -1.61 -2.83 -1.23
N LYS A 57 -2.66 -2.18 -1.76
CA LYS A 57 -2.49 -0.99 -2.61
C LYS A 57 -1.77 0.14 -1.87
N ALA A 58 -2.15 0.39 -0.61
CA ALA A 58 -1.54 1.42 0.21
C ALA A 58 -0.07 1.13 0.47
N LEU A 59 0.27 -0.11 0.83
CA LEU A 59 1.64 -0.56 1.03
C LEU A 59 2.48 -0.45 -0.25
N MET A 60 1.98 -0.97 -1.38
CA MET A 60 2.69 -0.92 -2.66
C MET A 60 2.91 0.52 -3.14
N ALA A 61 1.93 1.40 -2.92
CA ALA A 61 2.10 2.83 -3.20
C ALA A 61 3.16 3.46 -2.29
N ALA A 62 3.16 3.15 -1.00
CA ALA A 62 4.15 3.63 -0.05
C ALA A 62 5.57 3.13 -0.39
N ASP A 63 5.74 1.86 -0.73
CA ASP A 63 7.03 1.27 -1.10
C ASP A 63 7.55 1.86 -2.42
N SER A 64 6.68 2.05 -3.41
CA SER A 64 7.04 2.70 -4.68
C SER A 64 7.53 4.12 -4.43
N MET A 65 6.81 4.91 -3.62
CA MET A 65 7.22 6.25 -3.23
C MET A 65 8.53 6.24 -2.42
N ALA A 66 8.72 5.28 -1.51
CA ALA A 66 9.97 5.14 -0.76
C ALA A 66 11.17 4.88 -1.68
N LYS A 67 11.02 4.00 -2.68
CA LYS A 67 12.05 3.74 -3.69
C LYS A 67 12.38 4.98 -4.51
N GLU A 68 11.37 5.78 -4.87
CA GLU A 68 11.58 7.06 -5.56
C GLU A 68 12.35 8.07 -4.70
N VAL A 69 11.99 8.22 -3.42
CA VAL A 69 12.69 9.10 -2.47
C VAL A 69 14.15 8.65 -2.30
N LEU A 70 14.40 7.36 -2.16
CA LEU A 70 15.75 6.78 -2.08
C LEU A 70 16.54 7.04 -3.36
N GLY A 71 15.93 6.87 -4.53
CA GLY A 71 16.53 7.20 -5.83
C GLY A 71 16.90 8.68 -5.94
N TRP A 72 16.02 9.57 -5.49
CA TRP A 72 16.29 11.01 -5.43
C TRP A 72 17.46 11.32 -4.49
N ALA A 73 17.48 10.72 -3.30
CA ALA A 73 18.57 10.89 -2.33
C ALA A 73 19.91 10.38 -2.88
N LYS A 74 19.92 9.21 -3.52
CA LYS A 74 21.10 8.66 -4.21
C LYS A 74 21.61 9.62 -5.28
N ASN A 75 20.73 10.13 -6.14
CA ASN A 75 21.12 11.09 -7.17
C ASN A 75 21.67 12.38 -6.56
N ARG A 76 21.06 12.89 -5.48
CA ARG A 76 21.56 14.05 -4.74
C ARG A 76 22.96 13.81 -4.15
N LEU A 77 23.24 12.63 -3.59
CA LEU A 77 24.57 12.25 -3.10
C LEU A 77 25.60 12.15 -4.23
N ASN A 78 25.20 11.60 -5.39
CA ASN A 78 26.06 11.54 -6.57
C ASN A 78 26.55 12.93 -7.00
N LYS A 79 25.73 13.98 -6.86
CA LYS A 79 26.16 15.35 -7.16
C LYS A 79 27.47 15.75 -6.47
N PHE A 80 27.68 15.32 -5.23
CA PHE A 80 28.82 15.73 -4.41
C PHE A 80 29.96 14.71 -4.45
N TYR A 81 29.63 13.41 -4.43
CA TYR A 81 30.62 12.35 -4.29
C TYR A 81 31.02 11.75 -5.64
N ASN A 82 30.07 11.59 -6.55
CA ASN A 82 30.25 10.96 -7.87
C ASN A 82 29.65 11.81 -9.02
N PRO A 83 30.19 13.01 -9.31
CA PRO A 83 29.52 14.00 -10.19
C PRO A 83 29.21 13.51 -11.61
N LYS A 84 29.97 12.53 -12.12
CA LYS A 84 29.73 11.92 -13.44
C LYS A 84 28.43 11.11 -13.51
N LEU A 85 27.91 10.66 -12.37
CA LEU A 85 26.69 9.84 -12.27
C LEU A 85 25.47 10.68 -11.83
N TYR A 86 25.61 12.00 -11.70
CA TYR A 86 24.50 12.89 -11.33
C TYR A 86 23.62 13.19 -12.54
N THR A 87 22.32 13.03 -12.38
CA THR A 87 21.30 13.48 -13.35
C THR A 87 20.60 14.73 -12.81
N ALA A 88 20.54 15.79 -13.60
CA ALA A 88 19.80 16.98 -13.18
C ALA A 88 18.28 16.67 -13.22
N PRO A 89 17.50 17.05 -12.19
CA PRO A 89 16.06 16.95 -12.28
C PRO A 89 15.56 17.77 -13.47
N PRO A 90 14.50 17.30 -14.16
CA PRO A 90 13.93 18.03 -15.29
C PRO A 90 13.56 19.44 -14.84
N LYS A 91 13.88 20.43 -15.68
CA LYS A 91 13.48 21.81 -15.41
C LYS A 91 11.96 21.86 -15.43
N ARG A 92 11.37 22.52 -14.44
CA ARG A 92 9.95 22.83 -14.46
C ARG A 92 9.65 23.62 -15.74
N GLU A 93 8.78 23.11 -16.60
CA GLU A 93 8.24 23.88 -17.70
C GLU A 93 7.29 24.92 -17.08
N LEU A 94 7.64 26.20 -17.24
CA LEU A 94 6.80 27.31 -16.82
C LEU A 94 5.73 27.52 -17.88
N SER A 95 4.48 27.71 -17.49
CA SER A 95 3.46 28.17 -18.44
C SER A 95 3.83 29.55 -19.00
N GLU A 96 3.27 29.93 -20.14
CA GLU A 96 3.56 31.23 -20.77
C GLU A 96 3.27 32.39 -19.80
N GLU A 97 2.21 32.29 -18.98
CA GLU A 97 1.90 33.28 -17.93
C GLU A 97 2.89 33.28 -16.76
N GLU A 98 3.33 32.10 -16.31
CA GLU A 98 4.38 32.00 -15.26
C GLU A 98 5.72 32.55 -15.77
N SER A 99 6.04 32.34 -17.05
CA SER A 99 7.25 32.86 -17.69
C SER A 99 7.25 34.39 -17.79
N ILE A 100 6.10 34.99 -18.13
CA ILE A 100 5.92 36.45 -18.19
C ILE A 100 6.05 37.05 -16.78
N THR A 101 5.45 36.42 -15.76
CA THR A 101 5.60 36.86 -14.37
C THR A 101 7.06 36.87 -13.91
N VAL A 102 7.82 35.80 -14.19
CA VAL A 102 9.24 35.72 -13.80
C VAL A 102 10.09 36.73 -14.57
N ASN A 103 9.86 36.89 -15.88
CA ASN A 103 10.58 37.85 -16.72
C ASN A 103 10.28 39.31 -16.36
N MET A 104 9.08 39.60 -15.85
CA MET A 104 8.68 40.92 -15.35
C MET A 104 9.08 41.17 -13.89
N GLY A 105 9.92 40.30 -13.30
CA GLY A 105 10.43 40.47 -11.93
C GLY A 105 9.43 40.11 -10.82
N GLY A 106 8.31 39.47 -11.17
CA GLY A 106 7.35 38.93 -10.21
C GLY A 106 7.80 37.57 -9.67
N THR A 107 7.54 37.30 -8.40
CA THR A 107 7.80 36.00 -7.78
C THR A 107 6.60 35.08 -8.01
N LEU A 108 6.83 33.89 -8.54
CA LEU A 108 5.78 32.87 -8.63
C LEU A 108 5.26 32.53 -7.23
N ALA A 109 3.95 32.33 -7.10
CA ALA A 109 3.38 31.78 -5.88
C ALA A 109 4.06 30.44 -5.58
N PRO A 110 4.46 30.16 -4.33
CA PRO A 110 4.96 28.84 -3.95
C PRO A 110 3.91 27.83 -4.36
N THR A 111 4.22 26.98 -5.33
CA THR A 111 3.30 25.91 -5.72
C THR A 111 3.26 25.00 -4.50
N PRO A 112 2.12 24.89 -3.80
CA PRO A 112 2.02 23.94 -2.72
C PRO A 112 2.28 22.59 -3.38
N ALA A 113 3.40 21.95 -3.05
CA ALA A 113 3.64 20.60 -3.54
C ALA A 113 2.45 19.78 -3.05
N PRO A 114 1.61 19.21 -3.94
CA PRO A 114 0.53 18.34 -3.53
C PRO A 114 1.24 17.11 -2.97
N ALA A 115 1.50 17.16 -1.65
CA ALA A 115 2.20 16.19 -0.83
C ALA A 115 3.40 15.53 -1.56
N GLY A 116 4.65 16.00 -1.37
CA GLY A 116 5.81 15.41 -2.07
C GLY A 116 7.13 16.20 -2.01
N ILE A 117 8.21 15.65 -2.59
CA ILE A 117 9.49 16.37 -2.77
C ILE A 117 9.36 17.36 -3.92
N ALA A 118 9.41 18.65 -3.61
CA ALA A 118 9.18 19.74 -4.57
C ALA A 118 9.99 19.59 -5.87
N GLY A 119 9.32 19.72 -7.02
CA GLY A 119 9.95 19.73 -8.34
C GLY A 119 10.41 18.36 -8.88
N THR A 120 10.02 17.26 -8.22
CA THR A 120 10.44 15.90 -8.62
C THR A 120 9.29 14.99 -9.05
N GLY A 121 8.03 15.38 -8.79
CA GLY A 121 6.86 14.53 -9.03
C GLY A 121 6.64 13.42 -7.99
N ILE A 122 7.59 13.23 -7.07
CA ILE A 122 7.52 12.19 -6.02
C ILE A 122 6.48 12.59 -4.97
N GLY A 123 5.49 11.72 -4.75
CA GLY A 123 4.42 11.89 -3.77
C GLY A 123 4.89 11.86 -2.30
N ALA A 124 4.01 12.22 -1.36
CA ALA A 124 4.35 12.28 0.05
C ALA A 124 4.36 10.88 0.65
N PHE A 125 5.53 10.51 1.18
CA PHE A 125 5.63 9.37 2.07
C PHE A 125 5.01 9.70 3.44
N VAL A 126 3.91 9.04 3.79
CA VAL A 126 3.27 9.21 5.10
C VAL A 126 4.10 8.49 6.16
N GLN A 127 4.94 9.25 6.87
CA GLN A 127 5.70 8.73 8.00
C GLN A 127 4.82 8.72 9.26
N ILE A 128 4.30 7.55 9.67
CA ILE A 128 3.61 7.39 10.96
C ILE A 128 4.65 7.49 12.08
N ARG A 129 4.76 8.68 12.69
CA ARG A 129 5.77 8.97 13.71
C ARG A 129 5.32 8.48 15.09
N ALA A 130 5.83 7.33 15.54
CA ALA A 130 5.87 6.98 16.96
C ALA A 130 7.17 7.53 17.58
N HIS A 131 7.19 8.81 17.92
CA HIS A 131 8.27 9.41 18.71
C HIS A 131 7.67 10.40 19.72
N SER A 132 7.22 9.86 20.85
CA SER A 132 7.18 10.63 22.10
C SER A 132 8.51 10.39 22.80
N GLN A 133 9.42 11.36 22.69
CA GLN A 133 10.29 11.69 23.81
C GLN A 133 10.66 13.17 23.72
N SER A 134 9.87 13.93 24.46
CA SER A 134 10.12 15.28 24.90
C SER A 134 11.45 15.37 25.66
N ASN A 135 12.48 15.94 25.03
CA ASN A 135 13.50 16.67 25.75
C ASN A 135 14.01 17.83 24.87
N LYS A 136 13.41 19.01 25.05
CA LYS A 136 13.89 20.26 24.45
C LYS A 136 15.15 20.71 25.18
N VAL A 137 16.31 20.23 24.73
CA VAL A 137 17.59 20.86 25.01
C VAL A 137 17.96 21.63 23.73
N ALA A 138 18.21 22.93 23.85
CA ALA A 138 18.62 23.74 22.71
C ALA A 138 19.92 23.13 22.11
N PRO A 139 19.95 22.82 20.80
CA PRO A 139 21.15 22.27 20.20
C PRO A 139 22.30 23.29 20.34
N PRO A 140 23.52 22.84 20.70
CA PRO A 140 24.68 23.70 20.87
C PRO A 140 24.95 24.51 19.59
N PRO A 141 25.60 25.69 19.69
CA PRO A 141 25.95 26.50 18.53
C PRO A 141 26.71 25.66 17.51
N PRO A 142 26.41 25.82 16.20
CA PRO A 142 27.02 25.01 15.18
C PRO A 142 28.55 25.19 15.24
N PRO A 143 29.33 24.10 15.32
CA PRO A 143 30.78 24.18 15.27
C PRO A 143 31.21 24.87 13.97
N GLU A 144 32.33 25.60 14.02
CA GLU A 144 32.90 26.30 12.87
C GLU A 144 32.92 25.40 11.64
N THR A 145 32.41 25.94 10.53
CA THR A 145 32.25 25.22 9.27
C THR A 145 33.56 24.57 8.87
N PHE A 146 33.52 23.25 8.65
CA PHE A 146 34.63 22.50 8.10
C PHE A 146 35.25 23.27 6.94
N GLY A 147 36.58 23.44 6.97
CA GLY A 147 37.36 23.92 5.84
C GLY A 147 37.10 23.10 4.56
N PRO A 148 37.70 23.45 3.41
CA PRO A 148 37.37 22.85 2.11
C PRO A 148 37.32 21.32 2.18
N TYR A 149 36.19 20.75 1.74
CA TYR A 149 35.88 19.32 1.80
C TYR A 149 37.03 18.47 1.26
N THR A 150 37.82 17.88 2.16
CA THR A 150 38.80 16.85 1.79
C THR A 150 38.04 15.55 1.55
N LYS A 151 38.06 15.05 0.31
CA LYS A 151 37.52 13.72 -0.01
C LYS A 151 38.34 12.66 0.74
N LYS A 152 37.85 12.18 1.89
CA LYS A 152 38.29 10.90 2.45
C LYS A 152 37.80 9.81 1.50
N GLY A 153 38.70 9.32 0.66
CA GLY A 153 38.42 8.26 -0.30
C GLY A 153 38.10 6.96 0.40
N GLY A 154 36.92 6.40 0.13
CA GLY A 154 36.60 5.00 0.41
C GLY A 154 35.27 4.77 1.13
N GLU A 155 34.93 5.57 2.14
CA GLU A 155 33.80 5.24 3.04
C GLU A 155 32.43 5.79 2.58
N THR A 156 32.40 6.78 1.67
CA THR A 156 31.16 7.47 1.26
C THR A 156 30.30 6.70 0.25
N ASN A 157 30.86 5.67 -0.39
CA ASN A 157 30.09 4.76 -1.24
C ASN A 157 29.27 3.74 -0.41
N GLY A 158 29.53 3.60 0.88
CA GLY A 158 28.79 2.67 1.74
C GLY A 158 27.32 3.00 1.85
N VAL A 159 26.97 4.29 2.00
CA VAL A 159 25.57 4.74 2.09
C VAL A 159 24.86 4.61 0.74
N ILE A 160 25.53 4.93 -0.37
CA ILE A 160 24.98 4.74 -1.72
C ILE A 160 24.73 3.25 -1.99
N ALA A 161 25.66 2.38 -1.58
CA ALA A 161 25.50 0.94 -1.68
C ALA A 161 24.38 0.40 -0.78
N MET A 162 24.21 0.96 0.42
CA MET A 162 23.10 0.62 1.32
C MET A 162 21.76 1.04 0.72
N ILE A 163 21.67 2.21 0.11
CA ILE A 163 20.47 2.65 -0.64
C ILE A 163 20.17 1.67 -1.79
N ASP A 164 21.20 1.22 -2.51
CA ASP A 164 21.03 0.26 -3.61
C ASP A 164 20.56 -1.13 -3.12
N LEU A 165 20.93 -1.54 -1.90
CA LEU A 165 20.39 -2.75 -1.29
C LEU A 165 18.92 -2.56 -0.89
N LEU A 166 18.58 -1.44 -0.24
CA LEU A 166 17.21 -1.13 0.19
C LEU A 166 16.22 -0.96 -0.97
N VAL A 167 16.68 -0.52 -2.14
CA VAL A 167 15.83 -0.43 -3.35
C VAL A 167 15.63 -1.80 -4.01
N LYS A 168 16.58 -2.73 -3.82
CA LYS A 168 16.55 -4.09 -4.38
C LYS A 168 15.67 -5.04 -3.59
N ASP A 169 15.54 -4.85 -2.28
CA ASP A 169 14.50 -5.47 -1.46
C ASP A 169 13.10 -4.97 -1.87
#